data_AF-B9XFI3-F1
#
_entry.id   AF-B9XFI3-F1
#
_cell.length_a   1.000
_cell.length_b   1.000
_cell.length_c   1.000
_cell.angle_alpha   90.00
_cell.angle_beta   90.00
_cell.angle_gamma   90.00
#
_symmetry.space_group_name_H-M   'P 1'
#
loop_
_entity.id
_entity.type
_entity.pdbx_description
1 polymer ?
#
loop_
_entity_poly.entity_id
_entity_poly.type
_entity_poly.pdbx_seq_one_letter_code
_entity_poly.pdbx_strand_id
1 'polypeptide(L)'
;MTIFELFPFFIAIGVAAVAGSLLANKTGLSTVWVWTIAALLGIASIGANRLTLGKLASWLDQRKWRKEKWERENRKYREFDAAKTYVGEKNLYYQCLTCGNAIPTMPKKDVTCKCGNITVDASGRLTVQNQEKIKLFSAPRQR
;
A
#
# COMPACT_ATOMS: atom_id res chain seq x y z
N MET A 1 -19.93 12.15 -2.36
CA MET A 1 -19.20 12.83 -1.28
C MET A 1 -19.83 12.43 0.04
N THR A 2 -19.08 11.79 0.92
CA THR A 2 -19.59 11.44 2.27
C THR A 2 -19.37 12.63 3.21
N ILE A 3 -20.22 12.77 4.23
CA ILE A 3 -20.09 13.82 5.26
C ILE A 3 -18.67 13.87 5.88
N PHE A 4 -17.98 12.72 5.95
CA PHE A 4 -16.61 12.63 6.45
C PHE A 4 -15.56 13.30 5.56
N GLU A 5 -15.78 13.42 4.25
CA GLU A 5 -14.88 14.14 3.35
C GLU A 5 -14.97 15.66 3.52
N LEU A 6 -16.12 16.17 4.00
CA LEU A 6 -16.37 17.59 4.24
C LEU A 6 -15.92 18.06 5.63
N PHE A 7 -15.77 17.14 6.58
CA PHE A 7 -15.35 17.44 7.95
C PHE A 7 -14.08 18.33 8.05
N PRO A 8 -12.97 18.04 7.34
CA PRO A 8 -11.79 18.91 7.38
C PRO A 8 -12.04 20.30 6.78
N PHE A 9 -12.97 20.44 5.82
CA PHE A 9 -13.36 21.75 5.29
C PHE A 9 -14.13 22.58 6.34
N PHE A 10 -15.02 21.96 7.11
CA PHE A 10 -15.73 22.67 8.19
C PHE A 10 -14.78 23.17 9.27
N ILE A 11 -13.78 22.37 9.66
CA ILE A 11 -12.74 22.80 10.60
C ILE A 11 -11.95 23.98 10.02
N ALA A 12 -11.54 23.89 8.75
CA ALA A 12 -10.79 24.96 8.10
C ALA A 12 -11.59 26.27 8.02
N ILE A 13 -12.88 26.20 7.69
CA ILE A 13 -13.79 27.35 7.65
C ILE A 13 -13.95 27.95 9.05
N GLY A 14 -14.16 27.11 10.07
CA GLY A 14 -14.28 27.55 11.46
C GLY A 14 -13.04 28.28 11.95
N VAL A 15 -11.85 27.72 11.71
CA VAL A 15 -10.58 28.35 12.08
C VAL A 15 -10.36 29.65 11.31
N ALA A 16 -10.66 29.69 10.01
CA ALA A 16 -10.53 30.91 9.20
C ALA A 16 -11.48 32.02 9.67
N ALA A 17 -12.72 31.68 10.02
CA ALA A 17 -13.70 32.64 10.52
C ALA A 17 -13.28 33.24 11.87
N VAL A 18 -12.79 32.41 12.81
CA VAL A 18 -12.30 32.87 14.12
C VAL A 18 -11.01 33.71 13.97
N ALA A 19 -10.09 33.31 13.10
CA ALA A 19 -8.87 34.07 12.85
C ALA A 19 -9.19 35.44 12.20
N GLY A 20 -10.10 35.47 11.23
CA GLY A 20 -10.52 36.69 10.54
C GLY A 20 -11.17 37.70 11.47
N SER A 21 -12.04 37.26 12.38
CA SER A 21 -12.69 38.15 13.36
C SER A 21 -11.69 38.73 14.38
N LEU A 22 -10.73 37.93 14.84
CA LEU A 22 -9.66 38.42 15.72
C LEU A 22 -8.74 39.43 15.03
N LEU A 23 -8.40 39.22 13.75
CA LEU A 23 -7.56 40.13 12.96
C LEU A 23 -8.26 41.45 12.64
N ALA A 24 -9.55 41.40 12.30
CA ALA A 24 -10.34 42.59 12.00
C ALA A 24 -10.39 43.55 13.19
N ASN A 25 -10.57 43.03 14.41
CA ASN A 25 -10.60 43.84 15.63
C ASN A 25 -9.24 44.47 15.98
N LYS A 26 -8.12 43.90 15.52
CA LYS A 26 -6.77 44.38 15.87
C LYS A 26 -6.17 45.36 14.87
N THR A 27 -6.52 45.27 13.59
CA THR A 27 -5.74 45.91 12.51
C THR A 27 -6.38 47.17 11.91
N GLY A 28 -7.65 47.45 12.23
CA GLY A 28 -8.37 48.60 11.65
C GLY A 28 -8.58 48.50 10.13
N LEU A 29 -8.26 47.36 9.52
CA LEU A 29 -8.50 47.09 8.10
C LEU A 29 -10.00 46.96 7.84
N SER A 30 -10.47 47.47 6.69
CA SER A 30 -11.86 47.27 6.29
C SER A 30 -12.15 45.78 6.16
N THR A 31 -13.33 45.35 6.61
CA THR A 31 -13.79 43.96 6.61
C THR A 31 -13.59 43.27 5.25
N VAL A 32 -13.82 43.99 4.15
CA VAL A 32 -13.66 43.46 2.78
C VAL A 32 -12.25 42.93 2.54
N TRP A 33 -11.21 43.71 2.82
CA TRP A 33 -9.80 43.32 2.61
C TRP A 33 -9.40 42.08 3.43
N VAL A 34 -9.90 41.96 4.67
CA VAL A 34 -9.63 40.79 5.52
C VAL A 34 -10.16 39.51 4.87
N TRP A 35 -11.39 39.55 4.35
CA TRP A 35 -11.99 38.39 3.67
C TRP A 35 -11.28 38.07 2.34
N THR A 36 -10.86 39.07 1.57
CA THR A 36 -10.14 38.83 0.31
C THR A 36 -8.81 38.12 0.55
N ILE A 37 -8.04 38.58 1.55
CA ILE A 37 -6.76 37.97 1.93
C ILE A 37 -6.99 36.55 2.45
N ALA A 38 -8.01 36.35 3.30
CA ALA A 38 -8.35 35.02 3.81
C ALA A 38 -8.73 34.04 2.69
N ALA A 39 -9.53 34.46 1.71
CA ALA A 39 -9.90 33.63 0.56
C ALA A 39 -8.68 33.25 -0.30
N LEU A 40 -7.78 34.21 -0.58
CA LEU A 40 -6.55 33.96 -1.32
C LEU A 40 -5.63 32.96 -0.61
N LEU A 41 -5.45 33.11 0.71
CA LEU A 41 -4.68 32.16 1.52
C LEU A 41 -5.32 30.76 1.55
N GLY A 42 -6.66 30.70 1.61
CA GLY A 42 -7.40 29.45 1.54
C GLY A 42 -7.17 28.70 0.23
N ILE A 43 -7.26 29.38 -0.91
CA ILE A 43 -7.00 28.80 -2.24
C ILE A 43 -5.53 28.35 -2.35
N ALA A 44 -4.59 29.19 -1.93
CA ALA A 44 -3.17 28.85 -1.95
C ALA A 44 -2.86 27.62 -1.09
N SER A 45 -3.46 27.53 0.10
CA SER A 45 -3.35 26.38 1.01
C SER A 45 -3.89 25.09 0.36
N ILE A 46 -5.06 25.15 -0.29
CA ILE A 46 -5.63 24.00 -1.00
C ILE A 46 -4.70 23.55 -2.14
N GLY A 47 -4.15 24.50 -2.91
CA GLY A 47 -3.19 24.21 -3.97
C GLY A 47 -1.93 23.53 -3.45
N ALA A 48 -1.35 24.06 -2.37
CA ALA A 48 -0.20 23.47 -1.71
C ALA A 48 -0.50 22.06 -1.18
N ASN A 49 -1.67 21.86 -0.56
CA ASN A 49 -2.09 20.56 -0.02
C ASN A 49 -2.30 19.51 -1.13
N ARG A 50 -2.84 19.90 -2.29
CA ARG A 50 -2.96 18.99 -3.44
C ARG A 50 -1.60 18.55 -3.95
N LEU A 51 -0.63 19.48 -4.02
CA LEU A 51 0.74 19.16 -4.45
C LEU A 51 1.46 18.23 -3.45
N THR A 52 1.29 18.46 -2.14
CA THR A 52 1.89 17.58 -1.12
C THR A 52 1.28 16.18 -1.14
N LEU A 53 -0.05 16.07 -1.27
CA LEU A 53 -0.73 14.79 -1.41
C LEU A 53 -0.30 14.03 -2.67
N GLY A 54 -0.15 14.73 -3.81
CA GLY A 54 0.36 14.12 -5.04
C GLY A 54 1.78 13.56 -4.88
N LYS A 55 2.68 14.29 -4.23
CA LYS A 55 4.04 13.82 -3.93
C LYS A 55 4.06 12.63 -2.98
N LEU A 56 3.17 12.62 -1.98
CA LEU A 56 3.02 11.50 -1.06
C LEU A 56 2.54 10.24 -1.78
N ALA A 57 1.55 10.37 -2.67
CA ALA A 57 1.06 9.26 -3.49
C ALA A 57 2.17 8.68 -4.36
N SER A 58 2.89 9.52 -5.12
CA SER A 58 4.00 9.06 -5.97
C SER A 58 5.12 8.39 -5.18
N TRP A 59 5.41 8.89 -3.97
CA TRP A 59 6.42 8.31 -3.09
C TRP A 59 6.00 6.94 -2.53
N LEU A 60 4.72 6.77 -2.19
CA LEU A 60 4.16 5.48 -1.78
C LEU A 60 4.27 4.45 -2.91
N ASP A 61 3.94 4.84 -4.15
CA ASP A 61 4.09 3.97 -5.33
C ASP A 61 5.56 3.58 -5.56
N GLN A 62 6.47 4.54 -5.45
CA GLN A 62 7.90 4.28 -5.59
C GLN A 62 8.44 3.35 -4.49
N ARG A 63 7.89 3.43 -3.26
CA ARG A 63 8.22 2.48 -2.19
C ARG A 63 7.71 1.08 -2.49
N LYS A 64 6.48 0.96 -3.01
CA LYS A 64 5.90 -0.33 -3.41
C LYS A 64 6.74 -0.99 -4.50
N TRP A 65 7.09 -0.24 -5.55
CA TRP A 65 7.93 -0.76 -6.64
C TRP A 65 9.33 -1.17 -6.16
N ARG A 66 10.00 -0.35 -5.33
CA ARG A 66 11.30 -0.70 -4.75
C ARG A 66 11.23 -1.99 -3.93
N LYS A 67 10.16 -2.17 -3.16
CA LYS A 67 9.92 -3.38 -2.37
C LYS A 67 9.74 -4.60 -3.27
N GLU A 68 8.87 -4.54 -4.27
CA GLU A 68 8.62 -5.65 -5.20
C GLU A 68 9.87 -5.99 -6.04
N LYS A 69 10.67 -4.99 -6.40
CA LYS A 69 11.94 -5.19 -7.10
C LYS A 69 12.95 -5.88 -6.19
N TRP A 70 13.15 -5.36 -4.98
CA TRP A 70 14.04 -5.95 -3.99
C TRP A 70 13.65 -7.39 -3.64
N GLU A 71 12.36 -7.67 -3.49
CA GLU A 71 11.85 -9.03 -3.25
C GLU A 71 12.02 -9.98 -4.42
N ARG A 72 12.14 -9.50 -5.66
CA ARG A 72 12.45 -10.32 -6.82
C ARG A 72 13.95 -10.63 -6.93
N GLU A 73 14.78 -9.64 -6.67
CA GLU A 73 16.24 -9.75 -6.74
C GLU A 73 16.82 -10.58 -5.58
N ASN A 74 16.18 -10.55 -4.40
CA ASN A 74 16.65 -11.29 -3.22
C ASN A 74 16.02 -12.68 -3.05
N ARG A 75 15.36 -13.22 -4.08
CA ARG A 75 14.85 -14.60 -4.04
C ARG A 75 16.01 -15.57 -4.14
N LYS A 76 16.16 -16.41 -3.13
CA LYS A 76 17.09 -17.54 -3.21
C LYS A 76 16.32 -18.76 -3.67
N TYR A 77 16.53 -19.14 -4.93
CA TYR A 77 15.94 -20.35 -5.48
C TYR A 77 16.65 -21.57 -4.90
N ARG A 78 15.86 -22.59 -4.57
CA ARG A 78 16.32 -23.91 -4.14
C ARG A 78 15.77 -24.95 -5.11
N GLU A 79 16.49 -26.04 -5.26
CA GLU A 79 15.99 -27.19 -6.00
C GLU A 79 14.77 -27.78 -5.26
N PHE A 80 13.73 -28.09 -6.02
CA PHE A 80 12.50 -28.65 -5.47
C PHE A 80 12.64 -30.17 -5.40
N ASP A 81 12.51 -30.73 -4.20
CA ASP A 81 12.55 -32.17 -3.96
C ASP A 81 11.17 -32.64 -3.48
N ALA A 82 10.47 -33.42 -4.31
CA ALA A 82 9.12 -33.92 -4.01
C ALA A 82 9.10 -34.90 -2.83
N ALA A 83 10.23 -35.52 -2.49
CA ALA A 83 10.32 -36.42 -1.35
C ALA A 83 10.44 -35.67 -0.01
N LYS A 84 10.79 -34.38 -0.04
CA LYS A 84 10.96 -33.56 1.17
C LYS A 84 9.69 -32.77 1.47
N THR A 85 9.25 -32.86 2.72
CA THR A 85 8.22 -31.98 3.28
C THR A 85 8.87 -30.70 3.81
N TYR A 86 8.57 -29.56 3.20
CA TYR A 86 9.05 -28.24 3.64
C TYR A 86 8.12 -27.58 4.66
N VAL A 87 7.43 -28.38 5.47
CA VAL A 87 6.44 -27.90 6.44
C VAL A 87 7.15 -27.20 7.59
N GLY A 88 6.74 -25.96 7.90
CA GLY A 88 7.23 -25.20 9.06
C GLY A 88 8.37 -24.21 8.77
N GLU A 89 9.00 -24.24 7.59
CA GLU A 89 9.98 -23.21 7.20
C GLU A 89 9.29 -21.88 6.88
N LYS A 90 9.62 -20.83 7.65
CA LYS A 90 9.07 -19.49 7.46
C LYS A 90 9.68 -18.85 6.20
N ASN A 91 8.83 -18.18 5.43
CA ASN A 91 9.18 -17.45 4.20
C ASN A 91 9.64 -18.32 3.02
N LEU A 92 9.23 -19.58 2.96
CA LEU A 92 9.32 -20.38 1.74
C LEU A 92 8.05 -20.23 0.90
N TYR A 93 8.25 -20.25 -0.41
CA TYR A 93 7.19 -20.10 -1.40
C TYR A 93 7.40 -21.05 -2.57
N TYR A 94 6.30 -21.64 -3.04
CA TYR A 94 6.24 -22.39 -4.29
C TYR A 94 5.85 -21.45 -5.42
N GLN A 95 6.67 -21.36 -6.46
CA GLN A 95 6.37 -20.62 -7.67
C GLN A 95 5.92 -21.56 -8.78
N CYS A 96 4.74 -21.32 -9.33
CA CYS A 96 4.29 -21.99 -10.54
C CYS A 96 4.95 -21.36 -11.76
N LEU A 97 5.67 -22.14 -12.58
CA LEU A 97 6.29 -21.66 -13.82
C LEU A 97 5.27 -21.47 -14.95
N THR A 98 4.09 -22.08 -14.85
CA THR A 98 3.03 -21.96 -15.87
C THR A 98 2.31 -20.62 -15.78
N CYS A 99 1.93 -20.17 -14.57
CA CYS A 99 1.18 -18.92 -14.38
C CYS A 99 1.94 -17.82 -13.60
N GLY A 100 3.13 -18.12 -13.08
CA GLY A 100 3.95 -17.17 -12.33
C GLY A 100 3.51 -16.95 -10.87
N ASN A 101 2.37 -17.50 -10.42
CA ASN A 101 1.90 -17.33 -9.05
C ASN A 101 2.86 -17.94 -8.03
N ALA A 102 3.10 -17.21 -6.94
CA ALA A 102 3.81 -17.69 -5.77
C ALA A 102 2.82 -18.01 -4.64
N ILE A 103 2.91 -19.20 -4.06
CA ILE A 103 2.06 -19.66 -2.95
C ILE A 103 2.96 -19.92 -1.74
N PRO A 104 2.63 -19.37 -0.55
CA PRO A 104 3.40 -19.67 0.65
C PRO A 104 3.32 -21.15 1.00
N THR A 105 4.38 -21.72 1.56
CA THR A 105 4.38 -23.12 2.04
C THR A 105 3.35 -23.39 3.14
N MET A 106 2.92 -22.34 3.86
CA MET A 106 1.99 -22.44 4.99
C MET A 106 0.93 -21.33 4.89
N PRO A 107 -0.05 -21.45 3.98
CA PRO A 107 -1.14 -20.48 3.85
C PRO A 107 -2.13 -20.62 5.02
N LYS A 108 -2.87 -19.55 5.33
CA LYS A 108 -3.90 -19.57 6.39
C LYS A 108 -5.17 -20.34 6.00
N LYS A 109 -5.34 -20.60 4.71
CA LYS A 109 -6.48 -21.27 4.07
C LYS A 109 -5.94 -22.06 2.90
N ASP A 110 -6.73 -22.97 2.34
CA ASP A 110 -6.33 -23.67 1.12
C ASP A 110 -6.15 -22.66 -0.03
N VAL A 111 -5.01 -22.73 -0.70
CA VAL A 111 -4.67 -21.84 -1.81
C VAL A 111 -4.26 -22.68 -3.01
N THR A 112 -4.91 -22.39 -4.13
CA THR A 112 -4.58 -22.99 -5.43
C THR A 112 -4.04 -21.92 -6.36
N CYS A 113 -3.05 -22.25 -7.19
CA CYS A 113 -2.51 -21.31 -8.17
C CYS A 113 -3.52 -21.11 -9.31
N LYS A 114 -3.39 -20.02 -10.09
CA LYS A 114 -4.36 -19.68 -11.15
C LYS A 114 -4.60 -20.79 -12.18
N CYS A 115 -3.61 -21.64 -12.45
CA CYS A 115 -3.72 -22.73 -13.42
C CYS A 115 -4.00 -24.10 -12.77
N GLY A 116 -4.16 -24.18 -11.45
CA GLY A 116 -4.40 -25.45 -10.75
C GLY A 116 -3.19 -26.37 -10.60
N ASN A 117 -2.00 -26.01 -11.13
CA ASN A 117 -0.82 -26.87 -11.05
C ASN A 117 -0.31 -27.09 -9.61
N ILE A 118 -0.51 -26.10 -8.73
CA ILE A 118 -0.03 -26.11 -7.35
C ILE A 118 -1.22 -25.82 -6.44
N THR A 119 -1.48 -26.73 -5.52
CA THR A 119 -2.45 -26.55 -4.43
C THR A 119 -1.74 -26.79 -3.11
N VAL A 120 -1.91 -25.88 -2.15
CA VAL A 120 -1.40 -26.02 -0.79
C VAL A 120 -2.56 -25.88 0.16
N ASP A 121 -2.81 -26.90 0.97
CA ASP A 121 -3.85 -26.85 1.99
C ASP A 121 -3.42 -25.98 3.20
N ALA A 122 -4.36 -25.66 4.09
CA ALA A 122 -4.10 -24.93 5.32
C ALA A 122 -3.14 -25.67 6.28
N SER A 123 -2.95 -26.98 6.09
CA SER A 123 -1.99 -27.80 6.85
C SER A 123 -0.58 -27.78 6.25
N GLY A 124 -0.38 -27.14 5.10
CA GLY A 124 0.89 -27.09 4.37
C GLY A 124 1.17 -28.32 3.50
N ARG A 125 0.19 -29.21 3.27
CA ARG A 125 0.33 -30.31 2.30
C ARG A 125 0.27 -29.75 0.90
N LEU A 126 1.26 -30.11 0.11
CA LEU A 126 1.42 -29.69 -1.27
C LEU A 126 0.88 -30.77 -2.22
N THR A 127 0.02 -30.39 -3.15
CA THR A 127 -0.37 -31.21 -4.31
C THR A 127 0.12 -30.51 -5.57
N VAL A 128 0.91 -31.22 -6.39
CA VAL A 128 1.45 -30.71 -7.65
C VAL A 128 1.04 -31.63 -8.80
N GLN A 129 0.47 -31.08 -9.87
CA GLN A 129 0.12 -31.86 -11.06
C GLN A 129 1.35 -32.09 -11.97
N ASN A 130 2.17 -31.06 -12.18
CA ASN A 130 3.40 -31.12 -12.97
C ASN A 130 4.60 -30.57 -12.18
N GLN A 131 5.50 -31.47 -11.78
CA GLN A 131 6.68 -31.18 -10.96
C GLN A 131 7.78 -30.41 -11.70
N GLU A 132 7.81 -30.43 -13.03
CA GLU A 132 8.79 -29.66 -13.81
C GLU A 132 8.42 -28.16 -13.87
N LYS A 133 7.17 -27.83 -13.53
CA LYS A 133 6.62 -26.47 -13.60
C LYS A 133 6.50 -25.82 -12.22
N ILE A 134 7.33 -26.24 -11.27
CA ILE A 134 7.41 -25.65 -9.92
C ILE A 134 8.86 -25.28 -9.57
N LYS A 135 9.04 -24.15 -8.88
CA LYS A 135 10.30 -23.77 -8.22
C LYS A 135 10.04 -23.44 -6.77
N LEU A 136 10.96 -23.80 -5.89
CA LEU A 136 10.96 -23.38 -4.50
C LEU A 136 11.88 -22.17 -4.35
N PHE A 137 11.43 -21.14 -3.64
CA PHE A 137 12.29 -20.01 -3.29
C PHE A 137 12.02 -19.52 -1.87
N SER A 138 13.05 -18.97 -1.22
CA SER A 138 12.89 -18.22 0.02
C SER A 138 12.85 -16.72 -0.28
N ALA A 139 11.91 -16.02 0.37
CA ALA A 139 11.87 -14.56 0.38
C ALA A 139 12.28 -14.04 1.76
N PRO A 140 12.99 -12.90 1.85
CA PRO A 140 13.28 -12.29 3.14
C PRO A 140 11.99 -11.92 3.88
N ARG A 141 11.97 -12.13 5.21
CA ARG A 141 10.83 -11.79 6.06
C ARG A 141 10.60 -10.28 6.03
N GLN A 142 9.40 -9.83 5.66
CA GLN A 142 8.98 -8.46 5.89
C GLN A 142 8.85 -8.28 7.42
N ARG A 143 9.77 -7.52 8.02
CA ARG A 143 9.66 -7.07 9.42
C ARG A 143 8.69 -5.90 9.51
#